data_AF-A0A9N9UTL4-F1
#
_entry.id   AF-A0A9N9UTL4-F1
#
_cell.length_a   1.000
_cell.length_b   1.000
_cell.length_c   1.000
_cell.angle_alpha   90.00
_cell.angle_beta   90.00
_cell.angle_gamma   90.00
#
_symmetry.space_group_name_H-M   'P 1'
#
loop_
_entity.id
_entity.type
_entity.pdbx_description
1 polymer ?
#
loop_
_entity_poly.entity_id
_entity_poly.type
_entity_poly.pdbx_seq_one_letter_code
_entity_poly.pdbx_strand_id
1 'polypeptide(L)'
;MAATISISVYDVARASTPPSNNPKLDILPPEVRLLIYEFTLVEIPRWDKKHKLECKYRPGSTQGFEPPPFVQSKITVSEHPWTVKTETPCSCAKRQGLSLLRVSKKHYEICSHIFLSKNTFCFLDAVEFLAIVGHSLHPELRDQVQDVSIMNPDHTGNAEHIRAPRARFRYGNHFWETLLKCRGLEKLEIPAAYIESTGELEVADYLNLLNERVPNLSRLHLNFLLARSSNLYSNSYPSPWMDPLAPQVIYARFSGQIRLSNQENGLWLSDGVDDLWRNLSNFGMQVDKAIKLKYFGLTTRTLPQYWLNFKLAEGLNTTHDTRRITLPSGRRVMVKFYGVPYSSRASRASARYKLSQEQKMREELAGASQKDLKKQFKEARRSSRESEMVAETRIRHEAQLDREMRRLALETEEKPTKESLKERQKKQRLAKTTRDIRAWGRKRVPNASSGY
;
A
#
# COMPACT_ATOMS: atom_id res chain seq x y z
N MET A 1 -6.32 25.56 0.38
CA MET A 1 -7.77 25.27 0.53
C MET A 1 -7.93 23.81 0.93
N ALA A 2 -8.12 23.54 2.22
CA ALA A 2 -8.31 22.20 2.75
C ALA A 2 -9.80 21.84 2.68
N ALA A 3 -10.17 20.92 1.80
CA ALA A 3 -11.51 20.37 1.77
C ALA A 3 -11.62 19.32 2.89
N THR A 4 -12.26 19.70 3.99
CA THR A 4 -12.75 18.77 5.01
C THR A 4 -13.83 17.92 4.35
N ILE A 5 -13.54 16.66 4.03
CA ILE A 5 -14.59 15.67 3.75
C ILE A 5 -15.09 15.21 5.11
N SER A 6 -15.85 16.09 5.76
CA SER A 6 -16.82 15.65 6.75
C SER A 6 -17.96 15.07 5.94
N ILE A 7 -18.13 13.75 5.94
CA ILE A 7 -19.45 13.18 5.68
C ILE A 7 -20.24 13.37 6.99
N SER A 8 -20.44 14.63 7.37
CA SER A 8 -21.53 15.00 8.25
C SER A 8 -22.77 14.96 7.36
N VAL A 9 -23.67 14.03 7.66
CA VAL A 9 -25.02 14.00 7.09
C VAL A 9 -25.85 15.21 7.59
N TYR A 10 -25.26 16.11 8.38
CA TYR A 10 -25.91 17.27 9.01
C TYR A 10 -25.24 18.60 8.68
N ASP A 11 -25.06 18.91 7.39
CA ASP A 11 -25.00 20.30 6.93
C ASP A 11 -26.13 20.54 5.91
N VAL A 12 -27.36 20.49 6.42
CA VAL A 12 -28.53 21.11 5.76
C VAL A 12 -28.45 22.61 6.04
N ALA A 13 -27.49 23.28 5.40
CA ALA A 13 -27.38 24.73 5.43
C ALA A 13 -27.58 25.28 4.01
N ARG A 14 -28.78 25.84 3.84
CA ARG A 14 -29.24 26.81 2.84
C ARG A 14 -28.14 27.40 1.92
N ALA A 15 -28.25 27.14 0.62
CA ALA A 15 -27.92 28.11 -0.41
C ALA A 15 -28.54 27.74 -1.77
N SER A 16 -29.18 28.75 -2.37
CA SER A 16 -29.55 28.93 -3.78
C SER A 16 -30.48 27.91 -4.45
N THR A 17 -31.66 28.42 -4.83
CA THR A 17 -32.60 27.80 -5.76
C THR A 17 -31.88 27.28 -7.01
N PRO A 18 -32.00 25.99 -7.36
CA PRO A 18 -31.39 25.48 -8.59
C PRO A 18 -32.22 25.87 -9.83
N PRO A 19 -31.58 26.17 -10.97
CA PRO A 19 -32.28 26.46 -12.22
C PRO A 19 -33.06 25.22 -12.69
N SER A 20 -34.33 25.41 -13.07
CA SER A 20 -35.36 24.37 -13.22
C SER A 20 -35.29 23.53 -14.50
N ASN A 21 -34.14 23.43 -15.16
CA ASN A 21 -33.99 22.75 -16.46
C ASN A 21 -33.05 21.53 -16.42
N ASN A 22 -32.85 20.91 -15.26
CA ASN A 22 -32.13 19.63 -15.22
C ASN A 22 -33.04 18.50 -15.71
N PRO A 23 -32.58 17.64 -16.64
CA PRO A 23 -33.31 16.43 -17.01
C PRO A 23 -33.54 15.62 -15.73
N LYS A 24 -34.81 15.42 -15.37
CA LYS A 24 -35.17 14.71 -14.14
C LYS A 24 -34.78 13.25 -14.31
N LEU A 25 -33.74 12.81 -13.62
CA LEU A 25 -33.33 11.40 -13.54
C LEU A 25 -34.53 10.48 -13.27
N ASP A 26 -35.51 10.95 -12.50
CA ASP A 26 -36.76 10.26 -12.18
C ASP A 26 -37.67 9.92 -13.39
N ILE A 27 -37.50 10.58 -14.54
CA ILE A 27 -38.28 10.28 -15.76
C ILE A 27 -37.73 9.01 -16.45
N LEU A 28 -36.49 8.63 -16.16
CA LEU A 28 -35.88 7.45 -16.77
C LEU A 28 -36.46 6.15 -16.17
N PRO A 29 -36.58 5.09 -16.97
CA PRO A 29 -36.96 3.77 -16.47
C PRO A 29 -36.07 3.34 -15.28
N PRO A 30 -36.62 2.62 -14.28
CA PRO A 30 -35.85 2.17 -13.11
C PRO A 30 -34.53 1.48 -13.48
N GLU A 31 -34.53 0.66 -14.53
CA GLU A 31 -33.38 -0.10 -15.01
C GLU A 31 -32.28 0.84 -15.51
N VAL A 32 -32.65 1.87 -16.28
CA VAL A 32 -31.72 2.88 -16.78
C VAL A 32 -31.12 3.70 -15.63
N ARG A 33 -31.93 4.04 -14.62
CA ARG A 33 -31.43 4.74 -13.41
C ARG A 33 -30.43 3.88 -12.64
N LEU A 34 -30.73 2.59 -12.44
CA LEU A 34 -29.82 1.66 -11.76
C LEU A 34 -28.49 1.53 -12.53
N LEU A 35 -28.52 1.45 -13.86
CA LEU A 35 -27.32 1.44 -14.68
C LEU A 35 -26.50 2.72 -14.54
N ILE A 36 -27.16 3.89 -14.53
CA ILE A 36 -26.48 5.19 -14.30
C ILE A 36 -25.83 5.20 -12.91
N TYR A 37 -26.55 4.75 -11.89
CA TYR A 37 -26.04 4.73 -10.51
C TYR A 37 -24.86 3.79 -10.36
N GLU A 38 -24.96 2.58 -10.92
CA GLU A 38 -23.87 1.60 -10.92
C GLU A 38 -22.63 2.13 -11.64
N PHE A 39 -22.80 2.67 -12.85
CA PHE A 39 -21.69 3.25 -13.62
C PHE A 39 -21.04 4.45 -12.92
N THR A 40 -21.82 5.22 -12.16
CA THR A 40 -21.35 6.44 -11.48
C THR A 40 -20.73 6.17 -10.12
N LEU A 41 -21.24 5.19 -9.36
CA LEU A 41 -20.91 4.96 -7.96
C LEU A 41 -20.01 3.74 -7.73
N VAL A 42 -20.01 2.77 -8.65
CA VAL A 42 -19.18 1.57 -8.53
C VAL A 42 -17.83 1.83 -9.19
N GLU A 43 -16.79 1.82 -8.38
CA GLU A 43 -15.43 2.06 -8.83
C GLU A 43 -14.50 0.95 -8.38
N ILE A 44 -13.39 0.80 -9.11
CA ILE A 44 -12.30 -0.07 -8.69
C ILE A 44 -11.79 0.31 -7.29
N PRO A 45 -11.28 -0.66 -6.50
CA PRO A 45 -10.74 -0.41 -5.17
C PRO A 45 -9.70 0.72 -5.17
N ARG A 46 -9.66 1.50 -4.07
CA ARG A 46 -8.72 2.64 -3.91
C ARG A 46 -7.27 2.25 -4.18
N TRP A 47 -6.90 1.04 -3.80
CA TRP A 47 -5.56 0.47 -3.97
C TRP A 47 -5.14 0.35 -5.42
N ASP A 48 -6.11 0.17 -6.31
CA ASP A 48 -5.87 -0.16 -7.72
C ASP A 48 -6.08 1.04 -8.65
N LYS A 49 -6.48 2.19 -8.08
CA LYS A 49 -6.56 3.46 -8.81
C LYS A 49 -5.18 3.90 -9.26
N LYS A 50 -5.13 4.48 -10.46
CA LYS A 50 -3.93 5.05 -11.07
C LYS A 50 -4.04 6.57 -11.12
N HIS A 51 -2.92 7.27 -11.27
CA HIS A 51 -3.00 8.71 -11.49
C HIS A 51 -3.66 9.02 -12.84
N LYS A 52 -4.50 10.06 -12.90
CA LYS A 52 -5.05 10.57 -14.16
C LYS A 52 -3.93 11.14 -15.05
N LEU A 53 -4.18 11.29 -16.35
CA LEU A 53 -3.14 11.67 -17.33
C LEU A 53 -2.54 13.06 -17.02
N GLU A 54 -3.37 13.94 -16.47
CA GLU A 54 -3.08 15.31 -16.06
C GLU A 54 -2.47 15.43 -14.65
N CYS A 55 -2.32 14.34 -13.92
CA CYS A 55 -1.85 14.42 -12.54
C CYS A 55 -0.34 14.70 -12.47
N LYS A 56 0.06 15.64 -11.60
CA LYS A 56 1.48 16.00 -11.38
C LYS A 56 2.37 14.85 -10.88
N TYR A 57 1.79 13.82 -10.28
CA TYR A 57 2.51 12.62 -9.81
C TYR A 57 2.71 11.58 -10.91
N ARG A 58 2.14 11.80 -12.10
CA ARG A 58 2.35 10.91 -13.23
C ARG A 58 3.68 11.25 -13.90
N PRO A 59 4.62 10.29 -14.01
CA PRO A 59 5.92 10.57 -14.60
C PRO A 59 5.81 10.96 -16.08
N GLY A 60 6.66 11.90 -16.51
CA GLY A 60 6.77 12.30 -17.91
C GLY A 60 7.54 11.30 -18.78
N SER A 61 8.44 10.52 -18.17
CA SER A 61 9.34 9.59 -18.85
C SER A 61 9.06 8.13 -18.48
N THR A 62 9.60 7.20 -19.27
CA THR A 62 9.53 5.75 -18.99
C THR A 62 10.42 5.31 -17.82
N GLN A 63 11.39 6.15 -17.45
CA GLN A 63 12.28 5.89 -16.30
C GLN A 63 11.65 6.35 -14.97
N GLY A 64 10.63 7.21 -15.03
CA GLY A 64 9.95 7.68 -13.84
C GLY A 64 9.08 6.59 -13.21
N PHE A 65 9.06 6.60 -11.88
CA PHE A 65 8.24 5.73 -11.06
C PHE A 65 6.97 6.48 -10.71
N GLU A 66 5.82 5.85 -10.91
CA GLU A 66 4.52 6.44 -10.55
C GLU A 66 4.17 5.98 -9.12
N PRO A 67 4.28 6.85 -8.10
CA PRO A 67 3.85 6.47 -6.76
C PRO A 67 2.36 6.12 -6.77
N PRO A 68 1.91 5.13 -5.99
CA PRO A 68 0.49 4.81 -5.92
C PRO A 68 -0.34 6.01 -5.40
N PRO A 69 -1.52 6.32 -5.98
CA PRO A 69 -2.34 7.43 -5.49
C PRO A 69 -2.73 7.34 -4.01
N PHE A 70 -2.92 6.12 -3.49
CA PHE A 70 -3.33 5.91 -2.11
C PHE A 70 -2.22 6.28 -1.10
N VAL A 71 -0.95 6.10 -1.46
CA VAL A 71 0.18 6.42 -0.56
C VAL A 71 0.38 7.92 -0.36
N GLN A 72 -0.17 8.72 -1.28
CA GLN A 72 -0.13 10.18 -1.23
C GLN A 72 -1.22 10.76 -0.31
N SER A 73 -2.07 9.93 0.29
CA SER A 73 -3.14 10.40 1.16
C SER A 73 -2.67 10.51 2.60
N LYS A 74 -2.82 11.68 3.21
CA LYS A 74 -2.70 11.86 4.65
C LYS A 74 -4.09 11.89 5.28
N ILE A 75 -4.27 11.09 6.32
CA ILE A 75 -5.53 10.96 7.04
C ILE A 75 -5.29 11.47 8.46
N THR A 76 -6.21 12.30 8.95
CA THR A 76 -6.22 12.73 10.34
C THR A 76 -7.55 12.31 10.93
N VAL A 77 -7.51 11.52 11.99
CA VAL A 77 -8.70 11.08 12.72
C VAL A 77 -8.68 11.75 14.08
N SER A 78 -9.80 12.40 14.42
CA SER A 78 -10.05 12.96 15.76
C SER A 78 -11.16 12.14 16.41
N GLU A 79 -11.09 11.88 17.72
CA GLU A 79 -12.11 11.09 18.46
C GLU A 79 -13.27 11.94 19.00
N HIS A 80 -13.03 13.22 19.25
CA HIS A 80 -13.96 14.08 19.99
C HIS A 80 -14.21 15.40 19.22
N PRO A 81 -15.17 15.42 18.28
CA PRO A 81 -15.96 14.30 17.78
C PRO A 81 -15.19 13.40 16.79
N TRP A 82 -15.67 12.17 16.62
CA TRP A 82 -15.17 11.23 15.61
C TRP A 82 -15.28 11.85 14.22
N THR A 83 -14.14 12.27 13.67
CA THR A 83 -14.06 12.94 12.37
C THR A 83 -12.83 12.48 11.62
N VAL A 84 -12.96 12.41 10.30
CA VAL A 84 -11.86 12.04 9.40
C VAL A 84 -11.59 13.18 8.44
N LYS A 85 -10.35 13.67 8.44
CA LYS A 85 -9.87 14.67 7.48
C LYS A 85 -8.84 14.02 6.56
N THR A 86 -9.10 14.06 5.27
CA THR A 86 -8.17 13.56 4.25
C THR A 86 -7.50 14.72 3.51
N GLU A 87 -6.18 14.82 3.63
CA GLU A 87 -5.33 15.73 2.89
C GLU A 87 -4.60 14.94 1.80
N THR A 88 -4.91 15.24 0.53
CA THR A 88 -4.28 14.56 -0.61
C THR A 88 -3.73 15.60 -1.58
N PRO A 89 -2.49 15.45 -2.07
CA PRO A 89 -1.93 16.37 -3.04
C PRO A 89 -2.44 16.12 -4.46
N CYS A 90 -3.21 15.04 -4.68
CA CYS A 90 -3.98 14.78 -5.90
C CYS A 90 -5.35 14.17 -5.57
N SER A 91 -6.30 14.27 -6.49
CA SER A 91 -7.64 13.67 -6.35
C SER A 91 -7.76 12.26 -6.93
N CYS A 92 -6.67 11.65 -7.43
CA CYS A 92 -6.73 10.40 -8.19
C CYS A 92 -7.19 9.19 -7.37
N ALA A 93 -6.93 9.18 -6.06
CA ALA A 93 -7.43 8.15 -5.16
C ALA A 93 -8.88 8.37 -4.71
N LYS A 94 -9.42 9.59 -4.86
CA LYS A 94 -10.78 9.93 -4.40
C LYS A 94 -11.81 9.19 -5.23
N ARG A 95 -12.94 8.83 -4.60
CA ARG A 95 -14.11 8.37 -5.35
C ARG A 95 -14.77 9.54 -6.06
N GLN A 96 -15.27 9.28 -7.25
CA GLN A 96 -16.05 10.21 -8.05
C GLN A 96 -17.53 9.86 -7.88
N GLY A 97 -18.41 10.68 -8.46
CA GLY A 97 -19.86 10.39 -8.45
C GLY A 97 -20.58 10.56 -7.11
N LEU A 98 -19.87 10.81 -5.99
CA LEU A 98 -20.48 10.92 -4.65
C LEU A 98 -21.51 12.06 -4.52
N SER A 99 -21.49 13.05 -5.41
CA SER A 99 -22.51 14.10 -5.47
C SER A 99 -23.91 13.53 -5.76
N LEU A 100 -24.00 12.38 -6.41
CA LEU A 100 -25.27 11.70 -6.70
C LEU A 100 -26.00 11.28 -5.41
N LEU A 101 -25.26 10.91 -4.36
CA LEU A 101 -25.83 10.60 -3.04
C LEU A 101 -26.48 11.82 -2.38
N ARG A 102 -26.16 13.05 -2.83
CA ARG A 102 -26.64 14.30 -2.25
C ARG A 102 -27.81 14.94 -3.02
N VAL A 103 -28.27 14.31 -4.10
CA VAL A 103 -29.28 14.92 -5.00
C VAL A 103 -30.65 15.02 -4.32
N SER A 104 -31.13 13.93 -3.71
CA SER A 104 -32.38 13.91 -2.93
C SER A 104 -32.43 12.67 -2.03
N LYS A 105 -33.34 12.68 -1.04
CA LYS A 105 -33.56 11.53 -0.14
C LYS A 105 -33.89 10.24 -0.92
N LYS A 106 -34.80 10.33 -1.90
CA LYS A 106 -35.18 9.19 -2.76
C LYS A 106 -34.00 8.61 -3.53
N HIS A 107 -33.13 9.47 -4.07
CA HIS A 107 -31.93 9.02 -4.77
C HIS A 107 -30.94 8.40 -3.80
N TYR A 108 -30.76 8.99 -2.62
CA TYR A 108 -29.91 8.45 -1.57
C TYR A 108 -30.30 7.03 -1.16
N GLU A 109 -31.59 6.75 -0.94
CA GLU A 109 -32.07 5.42 -0.55
C GLU A 109 -31.65 4.33 -1.56
N ILE A 110 -31.77 4.59 -2.86
CA ILE A 110 -31.38 3.63 -3.91
C ILE A 110 -29.85 3.60 -4.10
N CYS A 111 -29.23 4.78 -4.18
CA CYS A 111 -27.82 4.91 -4.49
C CYS A 111 -26.93 4.42 -3.35
N SER A 112 -27.33 4.62 -2.09
CA SER A 112 -26.59 4.16 -0.92
C SER A 112 -26.45 2.64 -0.92
N HIS A 113 -27.52 1.90 -1.24
CA HIS A 113 -27.47 0.46 -1.37
C HIS A 113 -26.44 0.01 -2.43
N ILE A 114 -26.50 0.56 -3.64
CA ILE A 114 -25.54 0.25 -4.71
C ILE A 114 -24.11 0.63 -4.27
N PHE A 115 -23.95 1.80 -3.68
CA PHE A 115 -22.66 2.30 -3.23
C PHE A 115 -22.03 1.40 -2.15
N LEU A 116 -22.81 0.98 -1.15
CA LEU A 116 -22.35 0.21 0.01
C LEU A 116 -22.14 -1.27 -0.32
N SER A 117 -22.99 -1.86 -1.15
CA SER A 117 -22.90 -3.29 -1.52
C SER A 117 -21.84 -3.54 -2.60
N LYS A 118 -21.83 -2.76 -3.68
CA LYS A 118 -21.01 -3.10 -4.86
C LYS A 118 -19.57 -2.58 -4.81
N ASN A 119 -19.17 -1.83 -3.79
CA ASN A 119 -17.82 -1.28 -3.68
C ASN A 119 -17.01 -1.95 -2.57
N THR A 120 -15.72 -2.17 -2.85
CA THR A 120 -14.75 -2.44 -1.77
C THR A 120 -14.37 -1.13 -1.06
N PHE A 121 -14.70 -1.01 0.22
CA PHE A 121 -14.34 0.11 1.08
C PHE A 121 -12.90 -0.03 1.57
N CYS A 122 -12.07 0.93 1.19
CA CYS A 122 -10.62 0.88 1.35
C CYS A 122 -10.14 1.87 2.41
N PHE A 123 -9.64 1.35 3.53
CA PHE A 123 -9.12 2.14 4.65
C PHE A 123 -7.63 1.91 4.82
N LEU A 124 -6.87 2.95 5.15
CA LEU A 124 -5.43 2.84 5.40
C LEU A 124 -5.16 2.24 6.78
N ASP A 125 -6.10 2.36 7.72
CA ASP A 125 -6.01 1.78 9.07
C ASP A 125 -7.40 1.58 9.71
N ALA A 126 -7.47 0.72 10.72
CA ALA A 126 -8.67 0.45 11.50
C ALA A 126 -9.26 1.67 12.20
N VAL A 127 -8.44 2.66 12.60
CA VAL A 127 -8.97 3.89 13.21
C VAL A 127 -9.77 4.72 12.20
N GLU A 128 -9.34 4.75 10.93
CA GLU A 128 -10.12 5.35 9.84
C GLU A 128 -11.44 4.60 9.63
N PHE A 129 -11.39 3.26 9.62
CA PHE A 129 -12.58 2.42 9.53
C PHE A 129 -13.55 2.68 10.70
N LEU A 130 -13.06 2.72 11.94
CA LEU A 130 -13.88 2.95 13.13
C LEU A 130 -14.57 4.32 13.06
N ALA A 131 -13.83 5.37 12.72
CA ALA A 131 -14.39 6.72 12.61
C ALA A 131 -15.47 6.80 11.51
N ILE A 132 -15.25 6.16 10.35
CA ILE A 132 -16.19 6.21 9.22
C ILE A 132 -17.37 5.25 9.43
N VAL A 133 -17.11 3.96 9.60
CA VAL A 133 -18.14 2.91 9.66
C VAL A 133 -18.76 2.81 11.05
N GLY A 134 -17.94 2.89 12.10
CA GLY A 134 -18.39 2.76 13.48
C GLY A 134 -19.13 3.99 14.01
N HIS A 135 -18.72 5.20 13.59
CA HIS A 135 -19.26 6.44 14.15
C HIS A 135 -19.98 7.34 13.14
N SER A 136 -19.47 7.49 11.91
CA SER A 136 -20.08 8.41 10.92
C SER A 136 -21.21 7.77 10.12
N LEU A 137 -21.13 6.47 9.83
CA LEU A 137 -22.14 5.73 9.07
C LEU A 137 -23.33 5.39 9.97
N HIS A 138 -24.53 5.68 9.46
CA HIS A 138 -25.78 5.37 10.15
C HIS A 138 -25.85 3.86 10.47
N PRO A 139 -26.25 3.46 11.69
CA PRO A 139 -26.27 2.05 12.09
C PRO A 139 -26.99 1.12 11.10
N GLU A 140 -28.13 1.56 10.57
CA GLU A 140 -28.95 0.79 9.61
C GLU A 140 -28.26 0.53 8.26
N LEU A 141 -27.24 1.32 7.91
CA LEU A 141 -26.53 1.20 6.64
C LEU A 141 -25.30 0.29 6.74
N ARG A 142 -24.87 -0.08 7.95
CA ARG A 142 -23.69 -0.93 8.15
C ARG A 142 -23.88 -2.33 7.58
N ASP A 143 -25.10 -2.83 7.64
CA ASP A 143 -25.45 -4.14 7.08
C ASP A 143 -25.39 -4.17 5.55
N GLN A 144 -25.32 -3.01 4.88
CA GLN A 144 -25.17 -2.94 3.42
C GLN A 144 -23.70 -2.99 2.98
N VAL A 145 -22.74 -2.88 3.90
CA VAL A 145 -21.30 -2.94 3.59
C VAL A 145 -20.89 -4.38 3.34
N GLN A 146 -20.57 -4.72 2.09
CA GLN A 146 -20.21 -6.09 1.69
C GLN A 146 -18.70 -6.33 1.64
N ASP A 147 -17.91 -5.35 1.19
CA ASP A 147 -16.49 -5.53 0.96
C ASP A 147 -15.68 -4.48 1.73
N VAL A 148 -14.81 -4.93 2.64
CA VAL A 148 -13.86 -4.07 3.37
C VAL A 148 -12.44 -4.53 3.09
N SER A 149 -11.56 -3.58 2.82
CA SER A 149 -10.12 -3.82 2.66
C SER A 149 -9.36 -2.75 3.43
N ILE A 150 -8.66 -3.16 4.47
CA ILE A 150 -7.74 -2.31 5.23
C ILE A 150 -6.34 -2.64 4.74
N MET A 151 -5.55 -1.64 4.38
CA MET A 151 -4.18 -1.86 3.93
C MET A 151 -3.27 -0.79 4.51
N ASN A 152 -2.46 -1.21 5.49
CA ASN A 152 -1.46 -0.36 6.10
C ASN A 152 -0.12 -0.62 5.39
N PRO A 153 0.52 0.42 4.84
CA PRO A 153 1.79 0.27 4.17
C PRO A 153 3.00 0.25 5.11
N ASP A 154 2.80 0.47 6.41
CA ASP A 154 3.79 0.14 7.41
C ASP A 154 3.56 -1.28 7.94
N HIS A 155 4.59 -2.11 7.83
CA HIS A 155 4.65 -3.45 8.42
C HIS A 155 4.47 -3.45 9.94
N THR A 156 4.79 -2.36 10.64
CA THR A 156 4.52 -2.20 12.08
C THR A 156 3.13 -1.64 12.38
N GLY A 157 2.27 -1.50 11.36
CA GLY A 157 0.92 -0.96 11.52
C GLY A 157 0.88 0.53 11.90
N ASN A 158 2.01 1.24 11.89
CA ASN A 158 2.09 2.68 12.17
C ASN A 158 2.27 3.44 10.86
N ALA A 159 1.14 3.65 10.19
CA ALA A 159 1.10 4.48 9.00
C ALA A 159 1.47 5.94 9.37
N GLU A 160 2.67 6.42 9.04
CA GLU A 160 3.05 7.84 9.26
C GLU A 160 2.10 8.84 8.58
N HIS A 161 1.38 8.38 7.55
CA HIS A 161 0.38 9.15 6.83
C HIS A 161 -1.00 9.15 7.52
N ILE A 162 -1.16 8.48 8.66
CA ILE A 162 -2.36 8.52 9.50
C ILE A 162 -2.01 9.14 10.84
N ARG A 163 -2.57 10.31 11.08
CA ARG A 163 -2.51 10.98 12.38
C ARG A 163 -3.76 10.61 13.16
N ALA A 164 -3.60 9.64 14.04
CA ALA A 164 -4.61 9.26 15.01
C ALA A 164 -4.10 9.48 16.44
N PRO A 165 -4.99 9.70 17.42
CA PRO A 165 -4.63 9.68 18.83
C PRO A 165 -3.87 8.39 19.19
N ARG A 166 -2.80 8.54 19.99
CA ARG A 166 -1.78 7.51 20.20
C ARG A 166 -2.36 6.29 20.94
N ALA A 167 -2.59 5.19 20.22
CA ALA A 167 -2.31 3.80 20.61
C ALA A 167 -3.00 2.83 19.64
N ARG A 168 -2.23 2.18 18.75
CA ARG A 168 -2.69 1.07 17.87
C ARG A 168 -3.49 0.02 18.64
N PHE A 169 -3.08 -0.27 19.87
CA PHE A 169 -3.69 -1.25 20.77
C PHE A 169 -5.07 -0.82 21.31
N ARG A 170 -5.34 0.47 21.43
CA ARG A 170 -6.58 0.96 22.07
C ARG A 170 -7.83 0.66 21.24
N TYR A 171 -7.69 0.62 19.91
CA TYR A 171 -8.84 0.48 19.00
C TYR A 171 -8.97 -0.91 18.38
N GLY A 172 -8.10 -1.87 18.72
CA GLY A 172 -8.18 -3.23 18.19
C GLY A 172 -9.54 -3.88 18.47
N ASN A 173 -10.00 -3.81 19.71
CA ASN A 173 -11.31 -4.37 20.11
C ASN A 173 -12.47 -3.62 19.44
N HIS A 174 -12.44 -2.29 19.44
CA HIS A 174 -13.44 -1.45 18.79
C HIS A 174 -13.54 -1.71 17.27
N PHE A 175 -12.42 -2.03 16.62
CA PHE A 175 -12.37 -2.43 15.23
C PHE A 175 -13.15 -3.71 14.99
N TRP A 176 -12.84 -4.78 15.74
CA TRP A 176 -13.54 -6.05 15.63
C TRP A 176 -15.03 -5.93 15.99
N GLU A 177 -15.38 -5.22 17.06
CA GLU A 177 -16.77 -4.94 17.43
C GLU A 177 -17.54 -4.18 16.35
N THR A 178 -16.87 -3.29 15.62
CA THR A 178 -17.48 -2.57 14.49
C THR A 178 -17.67 -3.48 13.28
N LEU A 179 -16.72 -4.38 13.00
CA LEU A 179 -16.89 -5.42 11.97
C LEU A 179 -18.08 -6.33 12.25
N LEU A 180 -18.28 -6.74 13.51
CA LEU A 180 -19.42 -7.57 13.91
C LEU A 180 -20.78 -6.88 13.71
N LYS A 181 -20.80 -5.55 13.52
CA LYS A 181 -22.01 -4.77 13.20
C LYS A 181 -22.26 -4.65 11.69
N CYS A 182 -21.41 -5.22 10.84
CA CYS A 182 -21.54 -5.20 9.39
C CYS A 182 -22.03 -6.57 8.90
N ARG A 183 -23.31 -6.91 9.11
CA ARG A 183 -23.81 -8.30 8.88
C ARG A 183 -23.83 -8.72 7.41
N GLY A 184 -23.86 -7.75 6.49
CA GLY A 184 -23.75 -8.00 5.05
C GLY A 184 -22.32 -8.20 4.56
N LEU A 185 -21.30 -8.17 5.42
CA LEU A 185 -19.91 -8.28 5.01
C LEU A 185 -19.62 -9.66 4.40
N GLU A 186 -19.24 -9.68 3.12
CA GLU A 186 -18.88 -10.87 2.34
C GLU A 186 -17.37 -11.05 2.21
N LYS A 187 -16.63 -9.93 2.19
CA LYS A 187 -15.19 -9.92 2.01
C LYS A 187 -14.52 -8.97 2.98
N LEU A 188 -13.54 -9.51 3.70
CA LEU A 188 -12.67 -8.75 4.60
C LEU A 188 -11.22 -8.98 4.21
N GLU A 189 -10.51 -7.91 3.86
CA GLU A 189 -9.05 -7.92 3.76
C GLU A 189 -8.45 -7.05 4.86
N ILE A 190 -7.54 -7.58 5.68
CA ILE A 190 -6.89 -6.82 6.75
C ILE A 190 -5.39 -7.08 6.79
N PRO A 191 -4.57 -6.15 7.32
CA PRO A 191 -3.15 -6.42 7.55
C PRO A 191 -2.95 -7.57 8.53
N ALA A 192 -1.99 -8.44 8.25
CA ALA A 192 -1.68 -9.58 9.12
C ALA A 192 -1.38 -9.14 10.58
N ALA A 193 -0.86 -7.92 10.75
CA ALA A 193 -0.54 -7.33 12.04
C ALA A 193 -1.76 -7.15 12.97
N TYR A 194 -3.00 -7.13 12.46
CA TYR A 194 -4.21 -7.09 13.30
C TYR A 194 -4.50 -8.41 14.02
N ILE A 195 -3.91 -9.52 13.56
CA ILE A 195 -3.94 -10.81 14.27
C ILE A 195 -2.86 -10.83 15.36
N GLU A 196 -1.73 -10.16 15.14
CA GLU A 196 -0.61 -10.14 16.10
C GLU A 196 -0.84 -9.19 17.30
N SER A 197 -1.52 -8.05 17.08
CA SER A 197 -1.48 -6.93 18.04
C SER A 197 -2.60 -6.85 19.08
N THR A 198 -3.57 -7.75 19.10
CA THR A 198 -4.64 -7.73 20.11
C THR A 198 -4.22 -8.53 21.33
N GLY A 199 -3.88 -7.85 22.42
CA GLY A 199 -3.67 -8.50 23.73
C GLY A 199 -4.99 -8.92 24.39
N GLU A 200 -4.90 -9.91 25.30
CA GLU A 200 -5.84 -10.45 26.32
C GLU A 200 -7.31 -10.75 25.94
N LEU A 201 -7.84 -10.28 24.82
CA LEU A 201 -8.99 -10.90 24.14
C LEU A 201 -8.42 -11.75 23.01
N GLU A 202 -8.54 -13.07 23.14
CA GLU A 202 -7.98 -14.00 22.18
C GLU A 202 -8.60 -13.69 20.81
N VAL A 203 -7.80 -13.35 19.80
CA VAL A 203 -8.29 -13.14 18.42
C VAL A 203 -9.22 -14.28 17.97
N ALA A 204 -8.99 -15.47 18.51
CA ALA A 204 -9.85 -16.63 18.44
C ALA A 204 -11.33 -16.28 18.68
N ASP A 205 -11.65 -15.56 19.75
CA ASP A 205 -13.01 -15.14 20.09
C ASP A 205 -13.61 -14.26 19.01
N TYR A 206 -12.87 -13.28 18.49
CA TYR A 206 -13.37 -12.44 17.41
C TYR A 206 -13.53 -13.20 16.10
N LEU A 207 -12.65 -14.15 15.78
CA LEU A 207 -12.80 -15.02 14.62
C LEU A 207 -14.04 -15.93 14.76
N ASN A 208 -14.29 -16.45 15.96
CA ASN A 208 -15.49 -17.22 16.30
C ASN A 208 -16.76 -16.36 16.15
N LEU A 209 -16.75 -15.16 16.74
CA LEU A 209 -17.86 -14.22 16.64
C LEU A 209 -18.11 -13.75 15.20
N LEU A 210 -17.06 -13.62 14.38
CA LEU A 210 -17.22 -13.31 12.95
C LEU A 210 -17.93 -14.46 12.22
N ASN A 211 -17.53 -15.70 12.49
CA ASN A 211 -18.18 -16.87 11.91
C ASN A 211 -19.66 -16.98 12.33
N GLU A 212 -19.99 -16.60 13.57
CA GLU A 212 -21.35 -16.62 14.10
C GLU A 212 -22.22 -15.44 13.60
N ARG A 213 -21.71 -14.21 13.71
CA ARG A 213 -22.50 -12.97 13.55
C ARG A 213 -22.42 -12.35 12.17
N VAL A 214 -21.46 -12.77 11.36
CA VAL A 214 -21.25 -12.29 10.00
C VAL A 214 -21.29 -13.49 9.04
N PRO A 215 -22.45 -14.16 8.91
CA PRO A 215 -22.56 -15.44 8.20
C PRO A 215 -22.27 -15.34 6.70
N ASN A 216 -22.35 -14.13 6.13
CA ASN A 216 -22.05 -13.90 4.72
C ASN A 216 -20.54 -13.82 4.43
N LEU A 217 -19.68 -13.76 5.46
CA LEU A 217 -18.24 -13.59 5.31
C LEU A 217 -17.59 -14.86 4.74
N SER A 218 -17.52 -14.92 3.42
CA SER A 218 -16.95 -16.04 2.68
C SER A 218 -15.45 -15.87 2.40
N ARG A 219 -14.95 -14.63 2.44
CA ARG A 219 -13.58 -14.29 2.03
C ARG A 219 -12.87 -13.44 3.09
N LEU A 220 -12.13 -14.09 3.97
CA LEU A 220 -11.18 -13.43 4.88
C LEU A 220 -9.75 -13.53 4.33
N HIS A 221 -9.14 -12.40 4.03
CA HIS A 221 -7.78 -12.31 3.49
C HIS A 221 -6.90 -11.50 4.43
N LEU A 222 -5.70 -12.00 4.67
CA LEU A 222 -4.64 -11.18 5.25
C LEU A 222 -3.78 -10.61 4.16
N ASN A 223 -3.69 -9.30 4.10
CA ASN A 223 -2.85 -8.61 3.16
C ASN A 223 -1.48 -8.27 3.76
N PHE A 224 -0.51 -8.25 2.85
CA PHE A 224 0.85 -7.85 3.11
C PHE A 224 1.17 -6.77 2.10
N LEU A 225 1.64 -5.61 2.56
CA LEU A 225 2.11 -4.54 1.72
C LEU A 225 3.56 -4.25 2.08
N LEU A 226 4.48 -4.69 1.23
CA LEU A 226 5.92 -4.52 1.44
C LEU A 226 6.39 -3.29 0.70
N ALA A 227 6.88 -2.29 1.41
CA ALA A 227 7.56 -1.13 0.83
C ALA A 227 9.07 -1.42 0.69
N ARG A 228 9.65 -1.07 -0.46
CA ARG A 228 11.08 -1.22 -0.74
C ARG A 228 11.60 0.01 -1.45
N SER A 229 12.63 0.64 -0.87
CA SER A 229 13.28 1.83 -1.39
C SER A 229 14.73 1.49 -1.77
N SER A 230 15.25 2.14 -2.80
CA SER A 230 16.68 2.10 -3.12
C SER A 230 17.53 2.95 -2.16
N ASN A 231 16.93 3.93 -1.46
CA ASN A 231 17.67 4.78 -0.52
C ASN A 231 17.66 4.20 0.90
N LEU A 232 18.88 4.04 1.39
CA LEU A 232 19.38 3.24 2.50
C LEU A 232 18.93 3.61 3.93
N TYR A 233 18.25 4.73 4.15
CA TYR A 233 18.23 5.32 5.49
C TYR A 233 16.99 5.06 6.33
N SER A 234 15.96 4.41 5.76
CA SER A 234 14.81 4.05 6.58
C SER A 234 14.06 2.83 6.04
N ASN A 235 13.93 1.79 6.88
CA ASN A 235 12.80 0.86 6.77
C ASN A 235 11.46 1.58 7.02
N SER A 236 11.49 2.86 7.39
CA SER A 236 10.32 3.73 7.45
C SER A 236 9.72 3.93 6.07
N TYR A 237 8.40 3.83 6.04
CA TYR A 237 7.58 4.19 4.90
C TYR A 237 7.84 5.64 4.49
N PRO A 238 8.03 5.96 3.18
CA PRO A 238 8.24 7.34 2.77
C PRO A 238 7.00 8.18 3.09
N SER A 239 7.19 9.23 3.90
CA SER A 239 6.14 10.18 4.23
C SER A 239 5.54 10.79 2.94
N PRO A 240 4.22 11.03 2.88
CA PRO A 240 3.55 11.67 1.73
C PRO A 240 4.02 13.11 1.45
N TRP A 241 4.82 13.69 2.36
CA TRP A 241 5.46 14.99 2.22
C TRP A 241 6.93 14.91 1.82
N MET A 242 7.49 13.70 1.73
CA MET A 242 8.73 13.54 0.97
C MET A 242 8.44 13.96 -0.47
N ASP A 243 9.42 14.63 -1.07
CA ASP A 243 9.36 15.18 -2.41
C ASP A 243 8.69 14.19 -3.40
N PRO A 244 7.82 14.62 -4.34
CA PRO A 244 7.37 13.75 -5.45
C PRO A 244 8.52 13.05 -6.22
N LEU A 245 9.74 13.55 -6.07
CA LEU A 245 10.99 12.99 -6.59
C LEU A 245 11.80 12.16 -5.56
N ALA A 246 11.23 11.88 -4.38
CA ALA A 246 11.77 11.02 -3.33
C ALA A 246 12.09 9.61 -3.86
N PRO A 247 12.98 8.86 -3.18
CA PRO A 247 13.52 7.60 -3.69
C PRO A 247 12.47 6.66 -4.25
N GLN A 248 12.88 5.91 -5.27
CA GLN A 248 12.07 4.93 -5.99
C GLN A 248 11.55 3.87 -5.01
N VAL A 249 10.35 4.08 -4.48
CA VAL A 249 9.70 3.13 -3.59
C VAL A 249 8.76 2.24 -4.39
N ILE A 250 9.09 0.96 -4.42
CA ILE A 250 8.25 -0.08 -4.98
C ILE A 250 7.49 -0.73 -3.84
N TYR A 251 6.19 -0.87 -4.03
CA TYR A 251 5.32 -1.59 -3.12
C TYR A 251 4.96 -2.94 -3.73
N ALA A 252 5.00 -4.00 -2.94
CA ALA A 252 4.50 -5.31 -3.34
C ALA A 252 3.37 -5.74 -2.41
N ARG A 253 2.17 -5.87 -2.98
CA ARG A 253 0.97 -6.36 -2.30
C ARG A 253 0.73 -7.81 -2.65
N PHE A 254 0.44 -8.61 -1.64
CA PHE A 254 -0.09 -9.96 -1.81
C PHE A 254 -1.00 -10.29 -0.63
N SER A 255 -1.77 -11.37 -0.75
CA SER A 255 -2.68 -11.79 0.30
C SER A 255 -2.67 -13.30 0.50
N GLY A 256 -2.80 -13.72 1.76
CA GLY A 256 -3.13 -15.09 2.14
C GLY A 256 -4.61 -15.17 2.52
N GLN A 257 -5.35 -16.11 1.92
CA GLN A 257 -6.72 -16.40 2.35
C GLN A 257 -6.70 -17.22 3.64
N ILE A 258 -7.56 -16.84 4.59
CA ILE A 258 -7.92 -17.61 5.78
C ILE A 258 -9.26 -18.28 5.50
N ARG A 259 -9.40 -19.55 5.88
CA ARG A 259 -10.68 -20.24 5.90
C ARG A 259 -11.19 -20.24 7.33
N LEU A 260 -12.33 -19.60 7.58
CA LEU A 260 -12.95 -19.56 8.90
C LEU A 260 -13.49 -20.94 9.33
N SER A 261 -13.86 -21.80 8.38
CA SER A 261 -14.51 -23.09 8.60
C SER A 261 -13.57 -24.28 8.88
N ASN A 262 -12.27 -24.06 8.98
CA ASN A 262 -11.26 -25.12 8.83
C ASN A 262 -10.80 -25.76 10.17
N GLN A 263 -11.67 -25.86 11.18
CA GLN A 263 -11.25 -26.27 12.54
C GLN A 263 -12.08 -27.42 13.12
N GLU A 264 -11.41 -28.20 13.98
CA GLU A 264 -12.03 -29.22 14.83
C GLU A 264 -13.12 -28.56 15.68
N ASN A 265 -14.36 -29.02 15.53
CA ASN A 265 -15.56 -28.49 16.20
C ASN A 265 -15.98 -27.05 15.84
N GLY A 266 -15.38 -26.43 14.81
CA GLY A 266 -15.82 -25.13 14.29
C GLY A 266 -15.47 -23.92 15.16
N LEU A 267 -14.54 -24.06 16.11
CA LEU A 267 -14.07 -22.99 16.99
C LEU A 267 -12.56 -22.78 16.89
N TRP A 268 -12.17 -21.51 16.83
CA TRP A 268 -10.79 -21.06 16.97
C TRP A 268 -10.38 -21.18 18.42
N LEU A 269 -9.31 -21.92 18.65
CA LEU A 269 -8.59 -21.98 19.93
C LEU A 269 -7.35 -21.09 19.84
N SER A 270 -6.86 -20.63 20.99
CA SER A 270 -5.64 -19.81 21.12
C SER A 270 -4.45 -20.41 20.35
N ASP A 271 -4.16 -21.70 20.54
CA ASP A 271 -3.09 -22.42 19.83
C ASP A 271 -3.28 -22.42 18.29
N GLY A 272 -4.53 -22.47 17.83
CA GLY A 272 -4.86 -22.42 16.41
C GLY A 272 -4.59 -21.05 15.78
N VAL A 273 -4.72 -19.97 16.57
CA VAL A 273 -4.35 -18.61 16.14
C VAL A 273 -2.84 -18.45 16.06
N ASP A 274 -2.11 -19.00 17.03
CA ASP A 274 -0.65 -18.99 17.02
C ASP A 274 -0.08 -19.75 15.81
N ASP A 275 -0.62 -20.93 15.52
CA ASP A 275 -0.25 -21.70 14.33
C ASP A 275 -0.63 -20.98 13.04
N LEU A 276 -1.80 -20.34 13.00
CA LEU A 276 -2.20 -19.49 11.89
C LEU A 276 -1.15 -18.38 11.69
N TRP A 277 -0.79 -17.65 12.74
CA TRP A 277 0.19 -16.56 12.68
C TRP A 277 1.58 -17.05 12.23
N ARG A 278 2.07 -18.16 12.77
CA ARG A 278 3.34 -18.78 12.35
C ARG A 278 3.31 -19.14 10.87
N ASN A 279 2.23 -19.77 10.41
CA ASN A 279 2.05 -20.14 9.01
C ASN A 279 2.01 -18.91 8.08
N LEU A 280 1.35 -17.84 8.50
CA LEU A 280 1.25 -16.59 7.76
C LEU A 280 2.57 -15.81 7.72
N SER A 281 3.28 -15.76 8.84
CA SER A 281 4.61 -15.16 8.92
C SER A 281 5.58 -15.88 7.99
N ASN A 282 5.59 -17.22 8.03
CA ASN A 282 6.37 -18.05 7.11
C ASN A 282 5.97 -17.81 5.65
N PHE A 283 4.67 -17.73 5.36
CA PHE A 283 4.15 -17.41 4.03
C PHE A 283 4.64 -16.03 3.54
N GLY A 284 4.49 -14.99 4.36
CA GLY A 284 4.94 -13.64 4.06
C GLY A 284 6.44 -13.56 3.80
N MET A 285 7.25 -14.22 4.63
CA MET A 285 8.70 -14.31 4.45
C MET A 285 9.10 -15.04 3.17
N GLN A 286 8.43 -16.15 2.83
CA GLN A 286 8.69 -16.88 1.59
C GLN A 286 8.35 -16.04 0.35
N VAL A 287 7.22 -15.33 0.37
CA VAL A 287 6.82 -14.42 -0.73
C VAL A 287 7.81 -13.27 -0.84
N ASP A 288 8.18 -12.60 0.26
CA ASP A 288 9.18 -11.51 0.26
C ASP A 288 10.53 -11.98 -0.29
N LYS A 289 11.02 -13.13 0.17
CA LYS A 289 12.26 -13.74 -0.34
C LYS A 289 12.15 -14.02 -1.84
N ALA A 290 11.04 -14.58 -2.30
CA ALA A 290 10.83 -14.86 -3.72
C ALA A 290 10.75 -13.58 -4.56
N ILE A 291 10.12 -12.52 -4.04
CA ILE A 291 10.07 -11.20 -4.68
C ILE A 291 11.49 -10.64 -4.82
N LYS A 292 12.25 -10.63 -3.72
CA LYS A 292 13.63 -10.13 -3.69
C LYS A 292 14.53 -10.82 -4.71
N LEU A 293 14.47 -12.16 -4.75
CA LEU A 293 15.27 -12.95 -5.68
C LEU A 293 14.86 -12.77 -7.15
N LYS A 294 13.55 -12.78 -7.45
CA LYS A 294 13.07 -12.78 -8.83
C LYS A 294 12.93 -11.39 -9.44
N TYR A 295 12.50 -10.41 -8.64
CA TYR A 295 12.09 -9.09 -9.14
C TYR A 295 13.01 -7.96 -8.72
N PHE A 296 13.87 -8.15 -7.71
CA PHE A 296 14.82 -7.11 -7.27
C PHE A 296 16.30 -7.47 -7.54
N GLY A 297 16.54 -8.50 -8.36
CA GLY A 297 17.88 -8.82 -8.87
C GLY A 297 18.83 -9.37 -7.79
N LEU A 298 18.28 -9.81 -6.67
CA LEU A 298 19.07 -10.29 -5.54
C LEU A 298 19.38 -11.78 -5.68
N THR A 299 20.49 -12.19 -5.09
CA THR A 299 20.89 -13.58 -4.94
C THR A 299 20.76 -13.99 -3.49
N THR A 300 20.77 -15.28 -3.19
CA THR A 300 20.78 -15.77 -1.80
C THR A 300 21.95 -15.17 -0.99
N ARG A 301 23.07 -14.86 -1.64
CA ARG A 301 24.25 -14.24 -1.01
C ARG A 301 24.06 -12.75 -0.74
N THR A 302 23.35 -12.03 -1.61
CA THR A 302 23.14 -10.58 -1.50
C THR A 302 21.84 -10.20 -0.79
N LEU A 303 20.98 -11.16 -0.46
CA LEU A 303 19.76 -10.94 0.36
C LEU A 303 20.03 -10.19 1.68
N PRO A 304 21.10 -10.49 2.45
CA PRO A 304 21.39 -9.74 3.67
C PRO A 304 21.71 -8.27 3.41
N GLN A 305 22.17 -7.92 2.21
CA GLN A 305 22.54 -6.57 1.77
C GLN A 305 21.59 -6.07 0.67
N TYR A 306 20.31 -6.44 0.75
CA TYR A 306 19.35 -6.23 -0.32
C TYR A 306 19.22 -4.76 -0.76
N TRP A 307 19.43 -3.84 0.17
CA TRP A 307 19.36 -2.39 -0.06
C TRP A 307 20.48 -1.87 -0.98
N LEU A 308 21.66 -2.51 -1.01
CA LEU A 308 22.79 -2.09 -1.87
C LEU A 308 22.60 -2.55 -3.32
N ASN A 309 21.95 -3.69 -3.51
CA ASN A 309 21.95 -4.42 -4.78
C ASN A 309 20.59 -4.43 -5.47
N PHE A 310 19.76 -3.42 -5.18
CA PHE A 310 18.42 -3.32 -5.74
C PHE A 310 18.46 -3.11 -7.26
N LYS A 311 17.99 -4.10 -8.02
CA LYS A 311 17.81 -4.00 -9.47
C LYS A 311 16.46 -4.56 -9.89
N LEU A 312 15.58 -3.71 -10.41
CA LEU A 312 14.28 -4.16 -10.85
C LEU A 312 14.39 -5.13 -12.04
N ALA A 313 13.61 -6.21 -11.99
CA ALA A 313 13.53 -7.16 -13.11
C ALA A 313 12.93 -6.51 -14.36
N GLU A 314 13.44 -6.95 -15.51
CA GLU A 314 12.96 -6.49 -16.81
C GLU A 314 11.47 -6.81 -17.00
N GLY A 315 10.77 -5.89 -17.66
CA GLY A 315 9.35 -6.02 -17.96
C GLY A 315 8.39 -5.72 -16.79
N LEU A 316 8.89 -5.45 -15.57
CA LEU A 316 8.04 -4.97 -14.47
C LEU A 316 7.74 -3.47 -14.65
N ASN A 317 6.50 -3.15 -15.00
CA ASN A 317 6.07 -1.79 -15.33
C ASN A 317 4.55 -1.62 -15.12
N THR A 318 4.01 -0.41 -15.32
CA THR A 318 2.59 -0.09 -15.07
C THR A 318 1.54 -0.87 -15.88
N THR A 319 1.95 -1.56 -16.95
CA THR A 319 1.07 -2.48 -17.72
C THR A 319 1.19 -3.93 -17.30
N HIS A 320 2.32 -4.28 -16.70
CA HIS A 320 2.65 -5.62 -16.25
C HIS A 320 3.04 -5.53 -14.78
N ASP A 321 2.15 -4.96 -13.97
CA ASP A 321 2.38 -4.69 -12.54
C ASP A 321 2.00 -5.89 -11.66
N THR A 322 1.38 -6.91 -12.23
CA THR A 322 0.92 -8.09 -11.50
C THR A 322 1.73 -9.32 -11.94
N ARG A 323 2.13 -10.15 -10.98
CA ARG A 323 2.96 -11.34 -11.20
C ARG A 323 2.49 -12.52 -10.38
N ARG A 324 2.66 -13.72 -10.94
CA ARG A 324 2.42 -14.97 -10.25
C ARG A 324 3.73 -15.55 -9.77
N ILE A 325 3.83 -15.87 -8.49
CA ILE A 325 5.00 -16.49 -7.88
C ILE A 325 4.63 -17.89 -7.39
N THR A 326 5.39 -18.90 -7.81
CA THR A 326 5.35 -20.23 -7.20
C THR A 326 6.34 -20.27 -6.04
N LEU A 327 5.84 -20.57 -4.84
CA LEU A 327 6.62 -20.75 -3.62
C LEU A 327 7.25 -22.17 -3.58
N PRO A 328 8.26 -22.40 -2.72
CA PRO A 328 8.85 -23.74 -2.55
C PRO A 328 7.83 -24.82 -2.16
N SER A 329 6.75 -24.42 -1.46
CA SER A 329 5.62 -25.30 -1.13
C SER A 329 4.74 -25.68 -2.33
N GLY A 330 5.05 -25.22 -3.54
CA GLY A 330 4.20 -25.38 -4.73
C GLY A 330 3.02 -24.40 -4.80
N ARG A 331 2.69 -23.73 -3.67
CA ARG A 331 1.63 -22.71 -3.61
C ARG A 331 1.93 -21.58 -4.59
N ARG A 332 0.92 -21.16 -5.34
CA ARG A 332 1.02 -20.05 -6.28
C ARG A 332 0.34 -18.81 -5.68
N VAL A 333 1.04 -17.68 -5.72
CA VAL A 333 0.60 -16.42 -5.11
C VAL A 333 0.59 -15.33 -6.17
N MET A 334 -0.45 -14.51 -6.17
CA MET A 334 -0.52 -13.30 -6.97
C MET A 334 0.08 -12.14 -6.19
N VAL A 335 1.08 -11.49 -6.78
CA VAL A 335 1.73 -10.30 -6.24
C VAL A 335 1.43 -9.13 -7.17
N LYS A 336 0.91 -8.05 -6.62
CA LYS A 336 0.70 -6.79 -7.33
C LYS A 336 1.75 -5.78 -6.89
N PHE A 337 2.47 -5.24 -7.85
CA PHE A 337 3.47 -4.21 -7.64
C PHE A 337 2.85 -2.84 -7.88
N TYR A 338 3.25 -1.86 -7.07
CA TYR A 338 2.93 -0.46 -7.27
C TYR A 338 4.22 0.36 -7.15
N GLY A 339 4.24 1.60 -7.64
CA GLY A 339 5.50 2.33 -7.72
C GLY A 339 6.46 1.65 -8.69
N VAL A 340 5.99 1.26 -9.88
CA VAL A 340 6.82 0.60 -10.90
C VAL A 340 7.09 1.56 -12.06
N PRO A 341 8.16 1.32 -12.86
CA PRO A 341 8.44 2.14 -14.02
C PRO A 341 7.28 2.22 -15.00
N TYR A 342 7.22 3.33 -15.70
CA TYR A 342 6.16 3.58 -16.66
C TYR A 342 6.40 2.80 -17.95
N SER A 343 5.37 2.06 -18.42
CA SER A 343 5.49 1.36 -19.70
C SER A 343 5.61 2.34 -20.87
N SER A 344 6.28 1.94 -21.95
CA SER A 344 6.37 2.74 -23.18
C SER A 344 4.98 3.08 -23.75
N ARG A 345 4.02 2.15 -23.64
CA ARG A 345 2.62 2.38 -24.04
C ARG A 345 1.98 3.51 -23.23
N ALA A 346 2.13 3.44 -21.90
CA ALA A 346 1.57 4.44 -21.02
C ALA A 346 2.27 5.81 -21.23
N SER A 347 3.58 5.83 -21.50
CA SER A 347 4.37 7.03 -21.85
C SER A 347 3.82 7.71 -23.11
N ARG A 348 3.60 6.94 -24.18
CA ARG A 348 2.99 7.45 -25.42
C ARG A 348 1.59 8.01 -25.19
N ALA A 349 0.77 7.36 -24.37
CA ALA A 349 -0.58 7.85 -24.03
C ALA A 349 -0.52 9.20 -23.28
N SER A 350 0.40 9.33 -22.31
CA SER A 350 0.63 10.58 -21.59
C SER A 350 1.11 11.70 -22.54
N ALA A 351 2.06 11.39 -23.43
CA ALA A 351 2.54 12.35 -24.43
C ALA A 351 1.43 12.82 -25.38
N ARG A 352 0.61 11.90 -25.90
CA ARG A 352 -0.55 12.23 -26.76
C ARG A 352 -1.57 13.11 -26.02
N TYR A 353 -1.85 12.80 -24.76
CA TYR A 353 -2.74 13.61 -23.95
C TYR A 353 -2.21 15.05 -23.77
N LYS A 354 -0.92 15.20 -23.43
CA LYS A 354 -0.27 16.52 -23.30
C LYS A 354 -0.32 17.31 -24.61
N LEU A 355 -0.06 16.65 -25.75
CA LEU A 355 -0.16 17.28 -27.07
C LEU A 355 -1.59 17.73 -27.40
N SER A 356 -2.60 16.91 -27.10
CA SER A 356 -4.01 17.27 -27.32
C SER A 356 -4.43 18.45 -26.44
N GLN A 357 -3.98 18.50 -25.19
CA GLN A 357 -4.23 19.65 -24.30
C GLN A 357 -3.52 20.91 -24.79
N GLU A 358 -2.27 20.80 -25.23
CA GLU A 358 -1.53 21.92 -25.83
C GLU A 358 -2.24 22.45 -27.09
N GLN A 359 -2.77 21.55 -27.92
CA GLN A 359 -3.54 21.92 -29.11
C GLN A 359 -4.84 22.65 -28.74
N LYS A 360 -5.65 22.11 -27.82
CA LYS A 360 -6.89 22.75 -27.34
C LYS A 360 -6.62 24.14 -26.77
N MET A 361 -5.59 24.26 -25.92
CA MET A 361 -5.19 25.57 -25.40
C MET A 361 -4.77 26.50 -26.53
N ARG A 362 -4.01 26.06 -27.54
CA ARG A 362 -3.64 26.91 -28.69
C ARG A 362 -4.86 27.37 -29.49
N GLU A 363 -5.87 26.51 -29.66
CA GLU A 363 -7.12 26.83 -30.34
C GLU A 363 -7.94 27.86 -29.55
N GLU A 364 -8.05 27.69 -28.21
CA GLU A 364 -8.68 28.68 -27.31
C GLU A 364 -7.93 30.02 -27.32
N LEU A 365 -6.60 29.98 -27.33
CA LEU A 365 -5.73 31.17 -27.36
C LEU A 365 -5.72 31.86 -28.73
N ALA A 366 -6.03 31.15 -29.83
CA ALA A 366 -6.19 31.75 -31.14
C ALA A 366 -7.45 32.65 -31.21
N GLY A 367 -8.43 32.45 -30.31
CA GLY A 367 -9.63 33.26 -30.17
C GLY A 367 -9.54 34.45 -29.21
N ALA A 368 -8.46 34.59 -28.42
CA ALA A 368 -8.26 35.65 -27.44
C ALA A 368 -7.09 36.58 -27.81
N SER A 369 -7.06 37.82 -27.29
CA SER A 369 -6.02 38.84 -27.58
C SER A 369 -4.60 38.25 -27.49
N GLN A 370 -3.97 38.08 -28.66
CA GLN A 370 -2.87 37.13 -28.86
C GLN A 370 -1.56 37.44 -28.10
N LYS A 371 -1.35 38.67 -27.62
CA LYS A 371 -0.02 39.12 -27.17
C LYS A 371 0.27 38.72 -25.72
N ASP A 372 -0.64 38.98 -24.80
CA ASP A 372 -0.44 38.72 -23.36
C ASP A 372 -0.53 37.23 -23.04
N LEU A 373 -1.39 36.52 -23.76
CA LEU A 373 -1.61 35.10 -23.60
C LEU A 373 -0.50 34.23 -24.21
N LYS A 374 0.09 34.64 -25.35
CA LYS A 374 1.32 33.99 -25.88
C LYS A 374 2.52 34.18 -24.94
N LYS A 375 2.59 35.31 -24.24
CA LYS A 375 3.62 35.58 -23.23
C LYS A 375 3.45 34.65 -22.02
N GLN A 376 2.25 34.55 -21.46
CA GLN A 376 1.94 33.61 -20.38
C GLN A 376 2.21 32.15 -20.78
N PHE A 377 1.90 31.76 -22.02
CA PHE A 377 2.19 30.41 -22.50
C PHE A 377 3.70 30.12 -22.61
N LYS A 378 4.48 31.08 -23.14
CA LYS A 378 5.95 30.96 -23.17
C LYS A 378 6.53 30.87 -21.76
N GLU A 379 6.02 31.65 -20.82
CA GLU A 379 6.44 31.61 -19.41
C GLU A 379 6.07 30.29 -18.73
N ALA A 380 4.84 29.79 -18.89
CA ALA A 380 4.42 28.51 -18.33
C ALA A 380 5.24 27.33 -18.90
N ARG A 381 5.52 27.34 -20.20
CA ARG A 381 6.36 26.32 -20.85
C ARG A 381 7.81 26.41 -20.40
N ARG A 382 8.34 27.62 -20.21
CA ARG A 382 9.70 27.83 -19.69
C ARG A 382 9.81 27.35 -18.25
N SER A 383 8.86 27.70 -17.39
CA SER A 383 8.79 27.23 -16.01
C SER A 383 8.64 25.71 -15.90
N SER A 384 7.80 25.10 -16.75
CA SER A 384 7.68 23.63 -16.80
C SER A 384 8.97 22.95 -17.27
N ARG A 385 9.69 23.52 -18.24
CA ARG A 385 10.98 22.98 -18.70
C ARG A 385 12.09 23.18 -17.68
N GLU A 386 12.13 24.33 -17.01
CA GLU A 386 13.10 24.61 -15.95
C GLU A 386 12.88 23.66 -14.77
N SER A 387 11.62 23.44 -14.34
CA SER A 387 11.32 22.46 -13.29
C SER A 387 11.65 21.02 -13.68
N GLU A 388 11.41 20.61 -14.93
CA GLU A 388 11.81 19.28 -15.42
C GLU A 388 13.34 19.12 -15.49
N MET A 389 14.06 20.15 -15.94
CA MET A 389 15.54 20.16 -15.98
C MET A 389 16.16 20.15 -14.57
N VAL A 390 15.57 20.86 -13.62
CA VAL A 390 15.97 20.84 -12.21
C VAL A 390 15.73 19.45 -11.60
N ALA A 391 14.59 18.82 -11.90
CA ALA A 391 14.33 17.46 -11.47
C ALA A 391 15.34 16.47 -12.06
N GLU A 392 15.66 16.59 -13.35
CA GLU A 392 16.61 15.69 -14.03
C GLU A 392 18.05 15.88 -13.52
N THR A 393 18.52 17.12 -13.35
CA THR A 393 19.85 17.40 -12.78
C THR A 393 19.96 16.88 -11.35
N ARG A 394 18.90 16.98 -10.55
CA ARG A 394 18.89 16.43 -9.19
C ARG A 394 18.90 14.91 -9.16
N ILE A 395 18.12 14.24 -10.02
CA ILE A 395 18.16 12.77 -10.17
C ILE A 395 19.58 12.32 -10.54
N ARG A 396 20.26 13.03 -11.44
CA ARG A 396 21.66 12.74 -11.80
C ARG A 396 22.61 12.93 -10.61
N HIS A 397 22.43 14.01 -9.85
CA HIS A 397 23.24 14.29 -8.67
C HIS A 397 23.03 13.26 -7.54
N GLU A 398 21.78 12.89 -7.24
CA GLU A 398 21.46 11.83 -6.28
C GLU A 398 22.03 10.48 -6.73
N ALA A 399 21.94 10.15 -8.03
CA ALA A 399 22.56 8.94 -8.57
C ALA A 399 24.10 8.96 -8.46
N GLN A 400 24.72 10.14 -8.57
CA GLN A 400 26.17 10.31 -8.37
C GLN A 400 26.56 10.15 -6.91
N LEU A 401 25.81 10.75 -5.98
CA LEU A 401 25.99 10.56 -4.54
C LEU A 401 25.82 9.10 -4.14
N ASP A 402 24.81 8.40 -4.67
CA ASP A 402 24.60 6.98 -4.39
C ASP A 402 25.78 6.12 -4.90
N ARG A 403 26.33 6.44 -6.08
CA ARG A 403 27.56 5.78 -6.58
C ARG A 403 28.75 6.04 -5.68
N GLU A 404 28.92 7.25 -5.19
CA GLU A 404 30.04 7.62 -4.31
C GLU A 404 29.92 6.97 -2.93
N MET A 405 28.72 6.96 -2.35
CA MET A 405 28.43 6.25 -1.11
C MET A 405 28.67 4.73 -1.23
N ARG A 406 28.29 4.12 -2.36
CA ARG A 406 28.63 2.71 -2.64
C ARG A 406 30.13 2.48 -2.76
N ARG A 407 30.87 3.40 -3.39
CA ARG A 407 32.34 3.32 -3.47
C ARG A 407 32.96 3.36 -2.07
N LEU A 408 32.53 4.30 -1.24
CA LEU A 408 33.00 4.43 0.14
C LEU A 408 32.67 3.20 0.99
N ALA A 409 31.48 2.61 0.82
CA ALA A 409 31.09 1.38 1.52
C ALA A 409 31.96 0.17 1.13
N LEU A 410 32.35 0.07 -0.14
CA LEU A 410 33.27 -0.98 -0.60
C LEU A 410 34.70 -0.74 -0.07
N GLU A 411 35.17 0.51 -0.05
CA GLU A 411 36.48 0.88 0.50
C GLU A 411 36.60 0.65 2.02
N THR A 412 35.51 0.74 2.77
CA THR A 412 35.48 0.40 4.21
C THR A 412 35.39 -1.11 4.47
N GLU A 413 34.76 -1.89 3.58
CA GLU A 413 34.76 -3.36 3.68
C GLU A 413 36.12 -3.99 3.29
N GLU A 414 36.88 -3.37 2.37
CA GLU A 414 38.18 -3.89 1.92
C GLU A 414 39.36 -3.59 2.87
N LYS A 415 39.20 -2.70 3.84
CA LYS A 415 40.23 -2.44 4.86
C LYS A 415 39.96 -3.29 6.10
N PRO A 416 40.59 -4.47 6.26
CA PRO A 416 40.56 -5.16 7.54
C PRO A 416 41.17 -4.22 8.57
N THR A 417 40.36 -3.83 9.57
CA THR A 417 40.87 -3.07 10.72
C THR A 417 42.05 -3.83 11.31
N LYS A 418 43.10 -3.12 11.74
CA LYS A 418 44.28 -3.72 12.40
C LYS A 418 43.87 -4.66 13.56
N GLU A 419 42.72 -4.41 14.18
CA GLU A 419 42.09 -5.27 15.18
C GLU A 419 41.56 -6.59 14.61
N SER A 420 40.85 -6.59 13.47
CA SER A 420 40.36 -7.84 12.87
C SER A 420 41.50 -8.75 12.39
N LEU A 421 42.61 -8.17 11.91
CA LEU A 421 43.83 -8.90 11.59
C LEU A 421 44.48 -9.53 12.84
N LYS A 422 44.58 -8.78 13.95
CA LYS A 422 45.07 -9.30 15.24
C LYS A 422 44.17 -10.40 15.80
N GLU A 423 42.85 -10.26 15.70
CA GLU A 423 41.90 -11.26 16.18
C GLU A 423 41.95 -12.55 15.33
N ARG A 424 42.11 -12.41 14.01
CA ARG A 424 42.27 -13.54 13.09
C ARG A 424 43.58 -14.29 13.34
N GLN A 425 44.68 -13.58 13.63
CA GLN A 425 45.95 -14.21 14.06
C GLN A 425 45.81 -14.92 15.42
N LYS A 426 45.08 -14.33 16.39
CA LYS A 426 44.82 -14.95 17.69
C LYS A 426 44.01 -16.25 17.53
N LYS A 427 42.96 -16.24 16.70
CA LYS A 427 42.16 -17.44 16.38
C LYS A 427 42.98 -18.52 15.68
N GLN A 428 43.85 -18.15 14.74
CA GLN A 428 44.75 -19.11 14.09
C GLN A 428 45.76 -19.74 15.07
N ARG A 429 46.33 -18.94 15.99
CA ARG A 429 47.22 -19.45 17.05
C ARG A 429 46.47 -20.45 17.93
N LEU A 430 45.29 -20.10 18.43
CA LEU A 430 44.46 -20.99 19.24
C LEU A 430 44.12 -22.30 18.52
N ALA A 431 43.71 -22.24 17.25
CA ALA A 431 43.39 -23.43 16.47
C ALA A 431 44.60 -24.35 16.26
N LYS A 432 45.81 -23.78 16.11
CA LYS A 432 47.05 -24.55 16.06
C LYS A 432 47.32 -25.24 17.39
N THR A 433 47.21 -24.53 18.51
CA THR A 433 47.38 -25.12 19.85
C THR A 433 46.39 -26.26 20.10
N THR A 434 45.13 -26.10 19.69
CA THR A 434 44.11 -27.16 19.82
C THR A 434 44.44 -28.40 18.98
N ARG A 435 45.01 -28.21 17.77
CA ARG A 435 45.48 -29.34 16.94
C ARG A 435 46.66 -30.05 17.58
N ASP A 436 47.62 -29.31 18.13
CA ASP A 436 48.80 -29.88 18.76
C ASP A 436 48.43 -30.68 20.02
N ILE A 437 47.50 -30.20 20.84
CA ILE A 437 46.94 -30.93 21.99
C ILE A 437 46.26 -32.23 21.54
N ARG A 438 45.45 -32.19 20.47
CA ARG A 438 44.81 -33.39 19.92
C ARG A 438 45.81 -34.39 19.35
N ALA A 439 46.89 -33.93 18.72
CA ALA A 439 47.95 -34.80 18.22
C ALA A 439 48.73 -35.47 19.36
N TRP A 440 48.96 -34.74 20.46
CA TRP A 440 49.57 -35.28 21.68
C TRP A 440 48.68 -36.31 22.37
N GLY A 441 47.37 -36.07 22.45
CA GLY A 441 46.40 -37.02 23.02
C GLY A 441 46.33 -38.34 22.27
N ARG A 442 46.52 -38.35 20.94
CA ARG A 442 46.54 -39.57 20.12
C ARG A 442 47.80 -40.43 20.29
N LYS A 443 48.88 -39.87 20.85
CA LYS A 443 50.12 -40.62 21.14
C LYS A 443 50.08 -41.36 22.48
N ARG A 444 49.01 -41.24 23.27
CA ARG A 444 48.82 -41.88 24.59
C ARG A 444 47.64 -42.86 24.63
N VAL A 445 47.38 -43.57 23.54
CA VAL A 445 46.57 -44.81 23.63
C VAL A 445 47.56 -45.96 23.60
N PRO A 446 47.87 -46.60 24.75
CA PRO A 446 48.58 -47.87 24.73
C PRO A 446 47.69 -48.88 24.00
N ASN A 447 48.26 -49.58 23.01
CA ASN A 447 47.66 -50.78 22.45
C ASN A 447 47.45 -51.78 23.59
N ALA A 448 46.24 -51.85 24.12
CA ALA A 448 45.77 -53.02 24.85
C ALA A 448 45.43 -54.09 23.80
N SER A 449 46.48 -54.74 23.27
CA SER A 449 46.37 -55.98 22.53
C SER A 449 46.54 -57.15 23.50
N SER A 450 45.44 -57.89 23.66
CA SER A 450 45.34 -59.34 23.83
C SER A 450 46.38 -60.07 24.67
N GLY A 451 45.91 -60.67 25.76
CA GLY A 451 46.50 -61.85 26.37
C GLY A 451 45.41 -62.64 27.08
N TYR A 452 45.31 -63.91 26.71
CA TYR A 452 44.63 -64.98 27.45
C TYR A 452 45.02 -65.00 28.93
#